data_AF-A0A158Q9P1-F1
#
_entry.id   AF-A0A158Q9P1-F1
#
_cell.length_a   1.000
_cell.length_b   1.000
_cell.length_c   1.000
_cell.angle_alpha   90.00
_cell.angle_beta   90.00
_cell.angle_gamma   90.00
#
_symmetry.space_group_name_H-M   'P 1'
#
loop_
_entity.id
_entity.type
_entity.pdbx_description
1 polymer ?
#
loop_
_entity_poly.entity_id
_entity_poly.type
_entity_poly.pdbx_seq_one_letter_code
_entity_poly.pdbx_strand_id
1 'polypeptide(L)'
;MKSNSTLLKPSKDEKALIKFLKPQIKIKILAAAHRNSANGTNHNKPKMSKELYAINDLESSNMTVSYIYDIATATFWQQWRVLFYWKGSLWKAVYLEISAWIIIYALLSIIYRCCLSDPQKETFELVVEMLDKLNDRIPLTFMLGFYVTNVASRWWTIIMNIGFTDNLIMLAGSYISEADERARAVKTAILRYICLVQVLVYRKCSVTVAKRYRDIKSLVAAGYLEASEVGHINDEVFWIPLNWAMSLVAEARNRGLIASDHAVQQIYDVLLEFYNSQQTLLVYNWIPVPLGYTQVAFLTVRCYFLVAVIGRQYVWNTRESSRILSQKVSSASAAGLLAKQIENRSSQIIALSEATIEKIDLYVPFETIFQMVLYIGWLTVAEAMLCPLGDDDDDFDGEWWINRNFAKALEILSESYQKAPPLCSSENEKSEGKSTMIESAKPSEAESSHSSTG
;
A
#
# COMPACT_ATOMS: atom_id res chain seq x y z
N MET A 1 -34.06 32.74 5.18
CA MET A 1 -33.34 32.51 6.45
C MET A 1 -32.89 31.05 6.49
N LYS A 2 -31.59 30.80 6.26
CA LYS A 2 -31.00 29.45 6.37
C LYS A 2 -30.61 29.21 7.83
N SER A 3 -31.13 28.12 8.41
CA SER A 3 -30.81 27.67 9.77
C SER A 3 -29.50 26.88 9.74
N ASN A 4 -28.46 27.42 10.38
CA ASN A 4 -27.20 26.73 10.64
C ASN A 4 -27.40 25.70 11.77
N SER A 5 -27.39 24.41 11.46
CA SER A 5 -27.16 23.36 12.46
C SER A 5 -25.70 22.94 12.43
N THR A 6 -24.89 23.56 13.29
CA THR A 6 -23.50 23.22 13.53
C THR A 6 -23.43 21.84 14.18
N LEU A 7 -23.05 20.81 13.41
CA LEU A 7 -22.73 19.48 13.95
C LEU A 7 -21.49 19.59 14.85
N LEU A 8 -21.71 19.52 16.16
CA LEU A 8 -20.66 19.43 17.17
C LEU A 8 -19.80 18.18 16.91
N LYS A 9 -18.48 18.37 16.87
CA LYS A 9 -17.51 17.26 16.76
C LYS A 9 -17.53 16.44 18.06
N PRO A 10 -17.62 15.09 17.99
CA PRO A 10 -17.68 14.25 19.18
C PRO A 10 -16.37 14.28 19.96
N SER A 11 -16.48 14.18 21.29
CA SER A 11 -15.37 14.15 22.24
C SER A 11 -14.48 12.91 22.05
N LYS A 12 -13.27 12.92 22.61
CA LYS A 12 -12.29 11.83 22.48
C LYS A 12 -12.81 10.51 23.07
N ASP A 13 -13.62 10.60 24.13
CA ASP A 13 -14.24 9.46 24.81
C ASP A 13 -15.47 8.94 24.06
N GLU A 14 -16.26 9.81 23.41
CA GLU A 14 -17.33 9.39 22.51
C GLU A 14 -16.78 8.69 21.25
N LYS A 15 -15.63 9.12 20.72
CA LYS A 15 -14.98 8.43 19.59
C LYS A 15 -14.51 7.03 19.97
N ALA A 16 -14.00 6.85 21.19
CA ALA A 16 -13.63 5.54 21.71
C ALA A 16 -14.85 4.64 21.96
N LEU A 17 -15.94 5.21 22.48
CA LEU A 17 -17.21 4.51 22.68
C LEU A 17 -17.88 4.10 21.36
N ILE A 18 -17.84 4.96 20.35
CA ILE A 18 -18.33 4.67 18.98
C ILE A 18 -17.48 3.59 18.31
N LYS A 19 -16.15 3.62 18.51
CA LYS A 19 -15.23 2.57 18.03
C LYS A 19 -15.47 1.21 18.71
N PHE A 20 -15.83 1.24 20.00
CA PHE A 20 -16.13 0.04 20.80
C PHE A 20 -17.52 -0.55 20.51
N LEU A 21 -18.54 0.29 20.28
CA LEU A 21 -19.93 -0.14 20.07
C LEU A 21 -20.26 -0.50 18.61
N LYS A 22 -19.49 0.00 17.61
CA LYS A 22 -19.70 -0.26 16.17
C LYS A 22 -19.83 -1.76 15.81
N PRO A 23 -18.95 -2.66 16.28
CA PRO A 23 -19.03 -4.09 15.95
C PRO A 23 -20.18 -4.81 16.66
N GLN A 24 -20.49 -4.43 17.91
CA GLN A 24 -21.58 -4.99 18.72
C GLN A 24 -22.95 -4.69 18.11
N ILE A 25 -23.10 -3.48 17.54
CA ILE A 25 -24.29 -3.05 16.80
C ILE A 25 -24.38 -3.78 15.46
N LYS A 26 -23.25 -3.96 14.74
CA LYS A 26 -23.15 -4.74 13.48
C LYS A 26 -23.66 -6.18 13.66
N ILE A 27 -23.25 -6.86 14.73
CA ILE A 27 -23.66 -8.24 15.03
C ILE A 27 -25.13 -8.33 15.48
N LYS A 28 -25.61 -7.40 16.32
CA LYS A 28 -27.03 -7.37 16.73
C LYS A 28 -27.98 -7.09 15.58
N ILE A 29 -27.57 -6.26 14.62
CA ILE A 29 -28.36 -5.96 13.41
C ILE A 29 -28.36 -7.15 12.44
N LEU A 30 -27.21 -7.83 12.25
CA LEU A 30 -27.12 -9.06 11.46
C LEU A 30 -27.96 -10.21 12.05
N ALA A 31 -27.94 -10.38 13.38
CA ALA A 31 -28.75 -11.38 14.07
C ALA A 31 -30.27 -11.07 14.02
N ALA A 32 -30.64 -9.78 14.02
CA ALA A 32 -32.03 -9.35 13.85
C ALA A 32 -32.52 -9.51 12.40
N ALA A 33 -31.66 -9.32 11.40
CA ALA A 33 -31.97 -9.53 9.99
C ALA A 33 -32.27 -11.01 9.66
N HIS A 34 -31.50 -11.95 10.25
CA HIS A 34 -31.78 -13.39 10.11
C HIS A 34 -33.10 -13.81 10.78
N ARG A 35 -33.46 -13.24 11.94
CA ARG A 35 -34.75 -13.52 12.60
C ARG A 35 -35.96 -12.98 11.85
N ASN A 36 -35.84 -11.81 11.23
CA ASN A 36 -36.95 -11.19 10.50
C ASN A 36 -37.15 -11.78 9.10
N SER A 37 -36.13 -12.44 8.51
CA SER A 37 -36.30 -13.22 7.27
C SER A 37 -37.05 -14.54 7.50
N ALA A 38 -37.05 -15.08 8.73
CA ALA A 38 -37.77 -16.31 9.08
C ALA A 38 -39.27 -16.08 9.38
N ASN A 39 -39.65 -14.86 9.75
CA ASN A 39 -41.04 -14.48 10.04
C ASN A 39 -41.55 -13.55 8.92
N GLY A 40 -42.11 -14.14 7.86
CA GLY A 40 -42.56 -13.45 6.65
C GLY A 40 -43.67 -12.41 6.86
N THR A 41 -43.33 -11.24 7.43
CA THR A 41 -44.22 -10.07 7.50
C THR A 41 -43.69 -8.90 6.69
N ASN A 42 -44.64 -8.27 6.00
CA ASN A 42 -44.52 -7.49 4.76
C ASN A 42 -43.95 -6.05 4.92
N HIS A 43 -43.50 -5.52 3.79
CA HIS A 43 -43.40 -4.09 3.43
C HIS A 43 -42.49 -3.16 4.26
N ASN A 44 -41.17 -3.33 4.12
CA ASN A 44 -40.23 -2.22 3.98
C ASN A 44 -38.95 -2.74 3.33
N LYS A 45 -38.68 -2.34 2.07
CA LYS A 45 -37.43 -2.65 1.36
C LYS A 45 -36.22 -2.21 2.22
N PRO A 46 -35.14 -3.01 2.30
CA PRO A 46 -34.11 -2.76 3.29
C PRO A 46 -33.29 -1.51 2.93
N LYS A 47 -33.32 -0.49 3.82
CA LYS A 47 -32.34 0.61 3.92
C LYS A 47 -30.89 0.13 4.19
N MET A 48 -30.72 -1.17 4.41
CA MET A 48 -29.54 -1.87 4.92
C MET A 48 -28.32 -1.85 3.97
N SER A 49 -28.52 -1.77 2.64
CA SER A 49 -27.40 -1.77 1.69
C SER A 49 -26.60 -0.47 1.75
N LYS A 50 -27.25 0.69 1.71
CA LYS A 50 -26.58 2.01 1.70
C LYS A 50 -25.74 2.28 2.95
N GLU A 51 -26.19 1.83 4.12
CA GLU A 51 -25.46 2.01 5.39
C GLU A 51 -24.22 1.12 5.45
N LEU A 52 -24.28 -0.11 4.92
CA LEU A 52 -23.12 -1.01 4.82
C LEU A 52 -22.07 -0.49 3.82
N TYR A 53 -22.51 0.06 2.70
CA TYR A 53 -21.65 0.77 1.75
C TYR A 53 -20.98 1.99 2.35
N ALA A 54 -21.74 2.84 3.05
CA ALA A 54 -21.17 4.01 3.72
C ALA A 54 -20.13 3.63 4.78
N ILE A 55 -20.29 2.48 5.46
CA ILE A 55 -19.31 1.96 6.41
C ILE A 55 -18.06 1.43 5.70
N ASN A 56 -18.21 0.67 4.60
CA ASN A 56 -17.09 0.17 3.81
C ASN A 56 -16.33 1.29 3.07
N ASP A 57 -17.01 2.36 2.64
CA ASP A 57 -16.41 3.57 2.05
C ASP A 57 -15.73 4.45 3.11
N LEU A 58 -16.26 4.48 4.33
CA LEU A 58 -15.57 5.12 5.46
C LEU A 58 -14.33 4.30 5.91
N GLU A 59 -14.36 2.97 5.78
CA GLU A 59 -13.21 2.10 6.05
C GLU A 59 -12.16 2.18 4.91
N SER A 60 -12.57 2.30 3.64
CA SER A 60 -11.65 2.49 2.51
C SER A 60 -10.87 3.81 2.58
N SER A 61 -11.45 4.85 3.20
CA SER A 61 -10.79 6.14 3.43
C SER A 61 -9.62 6.11 4.43
N ASN A 62 -9.39 4.98 5.10
CA ASN A 62 -8.30 4.76 6.06
C ASN A 62 -7.21 3.80 5.56
N MET A 63 -7.33 3.25 4.35
CA MET A 63 -6.32 2.36 3.76
C MET A 63 -5.02 3.11 3.45
N THR A 64 -4.01 2.37 2.98
CA THR A 64 -2.70 2.81 2.46
C THR A 64 -2.70 4.26 1.98
N VAL A 65 -1.61 5.00 2.24
CA VAL A 65 -1.58 6.45 1.97
C VAL A 65 -1.71 6.70 0.46
N SER A 66 -2.94 6.98 0.02
CA SER A 66 -3.24 7.23 -1.39
C SER A 66 -3.01 8.69 -1.73
N TYR A 67 -1.99 8.95 -2.55
CA TYR A 67 -1.64 10.28 -3.04
C TYR A 67 -1.83 10.43 -4.56
N ILE A 68 -2.47 9.44 -5.22
CA ILE A 68 -2.61 9.38 -6.68
C ILE A 68 -3.29 10.63 -7.26
N TYR A 69 -4.29 11.18 -6.57
CA TYR A 69 -5.01 12.38 -7.01
C TYR A 69 -4.18 13.66 -6.83
N ASP A 70 -3.25 13.69 -5.87
CA ASP A 70 -2.38 14.85 -5.65
C ASP A 70 -1.31 14.96 -6.75
N ILE A 71 -0.92 13.84 -7.38
CA ILE A 71 0.03 13.78 -8.49
C ILE A 71 -0.63 13.57 -9.86
N ALA A 72 -1.97 13.61 -9.94
CA ALA A 72 -2.70 13.33 -11.17
C ALA A 72 -2.36 14.30 -12.31
N THR A 73 -1.91 15.51 -11.97
CA THR A 73 -1.36 16.47 -12.93
C THR A 73 0.13 16.67 -12.69
N ALA A 74 0.90 16.85 -13.76
CA ALA A 74 2.34 17.01 -13.70
C ALA A 74 2.75 18.49 -13.48
N THR A 75 2.25 19.13 -12.42
CA THR A 75 2.64 20.51 -12.07
C THR A 75 3.88 20.51 -11.17
N PHE A 76 4.79 21.46 -11.37
CA PHE A 76 5.99 21.64 -10.53
C PHE A 76 5.68 21.59 -9.01
N TRP A 77 4.65 22.32 -8.56
CA TRP A 77 4.28 22.39 -7.15
C TRP A 77 3.71 21.10 -6.55
N GLN A 78 3.15 20.21 -7.38
CA GLN A 78 2.57 18.96 -6.89
C GLN A 78 3.63 17.97 -6.42
N GLN A 79 4.78 17.95 -7.09
CA GLN A 79 5.93 17.14 -6.69
C GLN A 79 6.44 17.55 -5.30
N TRP A 80 6.53 18.86 -5.04
CA TRP A 80 6.92 19.38 -3.74
C TRP A 80 5.91 19.09 -2.64
N ARG A 81 4.60 19.13 -2.95
CA ARG A 81 3.56 18.85 -1.96
C ARG A 81 3.68 17.43 -1.38
N VAL A 82 3.94 16.43 -2.22
CA VAL A 82 4.09 15.02 -1.79
C VAL A 82 5.32 14.85 -0.90
N LEU A 83 6.41 15.57 -1.18
CA LEU A 83 7.61 15.53 -0.34
C LEU A 83 7.33 15.96 1.10
N PHE A 84 6.32 16.79 1.38
CA PHE A 84 6.03 17.25 2.75
C PHE A 84 4.95 16.44 3.49
N TYR A 85 4.55 15.28 2.97
CA TYR A 85 3.66 14.39 3.71
C TYR A 85 4.35 13.77 4.93
N TRP A 86 3.58 13.49 5.98
CA TRP A 86 4.08 12.90 7.24
C TRP A 86 3.65 11.44 7.43
N LYS A 87 2.37 11.14 7.20
CA LYS A 87 1.86 9.77 7.28
C LYS A 87 2.43 8.96 6.11
N GLY A 88 2.98 7.77 6.37
CA GLY A 88 3.61 6.92 5.35
C GLY A 88 4.83 7.53 4.67
N SER A 89 5.44 8.59 5.24
CA SER A 89 6.49 9.32 4.56
C SER A 89 7.89 8.91 4.98
N LEU A 90 8.84 9.20 4.08
CA LEU A 90 10.27 9.07 4.32
C LEU A 90 10.70 9.72 5.64
N TRP A 91 10.17 10.91 5.95
CA TRP A 91 10.54 11.66 7.15
C TRP A 91 10.15 10.94 8.43
N LYS A 92 8.94 10.37 8.49
CA LYS A 92 8.47 9.59 9.63
C LYS A 92 9.29 8.31 9.80
N ALA A 93 9.83 7.74 8.74
CA ALA A 93 10.68 6.56 8.81
C ALA A 93 12.08 6.87 9.39
N VAL A 94 12.71 7.97 8.98
CA VAL A 94 14.14 8.23 9.30
C VAL A 94 14.40 9.18 10.47
N TYR A 95 13.41 9.95 10.94
CA TYR A 95 13.66 11.05 11.89
C TYR A 95 14.34 10.62 13.18
N LEU A 96 14.02 9.44 13.74
CA LEU A 96 14.64 8.95 14.97
C LEU A 96 16.12 8.62 14.77
N GLU A 97 16.45 7.90 13.70
CA GLU A 97 17.83 7.50 13.40
C GLU A 97 18.71 8.73 13.09
N ILE A 98 18.19 9.67 12.29
CA ILE A 98 18.90 10.92 11.98
C ILE A 98 19.09 11.77 13.24
N SER A 99 18.05 11.92 14.07
CA SER A 99 18.14 12.70 15.31
C SER A 99 19.19 12.11 16.26
N ALA A 100 19.18 10.79 16.44
CA ALA A 100 20.17 10.10 17.27
C ALA A 100 21.59 10.30 16.74
N TRP A 101 21.79 10.19 15.43
CA TRP A 101 23.10 10.39 14.80
C TRP A 101 23.59 11.84 14.94
N ILE A 102 22.72 12.84 14.72
CA ILE A 102 23.06 14.27 14.90
C ILE A 102 23.47 14.55 16.35
N ILE A 103 22.77 13.98 17.32
CA ILE A 103 23.12 14.12 18.74
C ILE A 103 24.51 13.54 19.01
N ILE A 104 24.79 12.32 18.54
CA ILE A 104 26.11 11.69 18.72
C ILE A 104 27.20 12.52 18.02
N TYR A 105 26.96 12.97 16.80
CA TYR A 105 27.89 13.80 16.04
C TYR A 105 28.20 15.11 16.79
N ALA A 106 27.17 15.79 17.28
CA ALA A 106 27.32 17.03 18.03
C ALA A 106 28.10 16.83 19.34
N LEU A 107 27.81 15.73 20.07
CA LEU A 107 28.55 15.37 21.28
C LEU A 107 30.05 15.15 20.99
N LEU A 108 30.38 14.42 19.92
CA LEU A 108 31.77 14.19 19.52
C LEU A 108 32.46 15.50 19.11
N SER A 109 31.78 16.37 18.37
CA SER A 109 32.30 17.69 17.99
C SER A 109 32.58 18.57 19.20
N ILE A 110 31.69 18.58 20.20
CA ILE A 110 31.89 19.30 21.48
C ILE A 110 33.09 18.72 22.25
N ILE A 111 33.20 17.39 22.34
CA ILE A 111 34.33 16.73 23.01
C ILE A 111 35.65 17.12 22.33
N TYR A 112 35.71 17.07 20.99
CA TYR A 112 36.89 17.44 20.23
C TYR A 112 37.31 18.89 20.47
N ARG A 113 36.36 19.83 20.48
CA ARG A 113 36.64 21.27 20.62
C ARG A 113 36.95 21.70 22.05
N CYS A 114 36.20 21.19 23.03
CA CYS A 114 36.20 21.72 24.39
C CYS A 114 36.91 20.82 25.41
N CYS A 115 37.02 19.52 25.16
CA CYS A 115 37.50 18.57 26.17
C CYS A 115 38.87 17.96 25.84
N LEU A 116 39.19 17.76 24.56
CA LEU A 116 40.47 17.15 24.16
C LEU A 116 41.63 18.14 24.31
N SER A 117 42.75 17.63 24.86
CA SER A 117 44.04 18.33 24.83
C SER A 117 44.65 18.32 23.43
N ASP A 118 45.58 19.23 23.14
CA ASP A 118 46.24 19.33 21.84
C ASP A 118 46.85 18.00 21.31
N PRO A 119 47.59 17.19 22.09
CA PRO A 119 48.08 15.89 21.59
C PRO A 119 46.96 14.88 21.31
N GLN A 120 45.83 14.97 22.04
CA GLN A 120 44.67 14.11 21.79
C GLN A 120 43.90 14.56 20.55
N LYS A 121 43.83 15.86 20.28
CA LYS A 121 43.23 16.40 19.05
C LYS A 121 43.98 15.92 17.81
N GLU A 122 45.31 15.92 17.84
CA GLU A 122 46.12 15.39 16.73
C GLU A 122 45.85 13.90 16.49
N THR A 123 45.68 13.11 17.56
CA THR A 123 45.34 11.69 17.43
C THR A 123 43.94 11.51 16.85
N PHE A 124 42.98 12.32 17.30
CA PHE A 124 41.61 12.31 16.79
C PHE A 124 41.55 12.67 15.31
N GLU A 125 42.26 13.71 14.88
CA GLU A 125 42.40 14.13 13.48
C GLU A 125 42.87 12.99 12.58
N LEU A 126 43.89 12.23 13.01
CA LEU A 126 44.38 11.06 12.27
C LEU A 126 43.33 9.94 12.17
N VAL A 127 42.56 9.71 13.24
CA VAL A 127 41.47 8.73 13.23
C VAL A 127 40.35 9.16 12.28
N VAL A 128 39.98 10.44 12.29
CA VAL A 128 38.97 11.00 11.37
C VAL A 128 39.38 10.78 9.91
N GLU A 129 40.61 11.15 9.54
CA GLU A 129 41.12 10.98 8.17
C GLU A 129 41.17 9.50 7.75
N MET A 130 41.55 8.61 8.66
CA MET A 130 41.57 7.17 8.40
C MET A 130 40.17 6.61 8.15
N LEU A 131 39.19 7.00 8.97
CA LEU A 131 37.81 6.52 8.87
C LEU A 131 37.08 7.11 7.66
N ASP A 132 37.39 8.34 7.26
CA ASP A 132 36.83 8.94 6.04
C ASP A 132 37.27 8.17 4.79
N LYS A 133 38.57 7.85 4.68
CA LYS A 133 39.10 7.00 3.60
C LYS A 133 38.54 5.58 3.60
N LEU A 134 38.10 5.07 4.76
CA LEU A 134 37.44 3.77 4.87
C LEU A 134 36.00 3.84 4.32
N ASN A 135 35.27 4.92 4.63
CA ASN A 135 33.90 5.13 4.16
C ASN A 135 33.79 5.17 2.64
N ASP A 136 34.73 5.83 1.96
CA ASP A 136 34.73 5.92 0.49
C ASP A 136 34.84 4.57 -0.22
N ARG A 137 35.27 3.52 0.48
CA ARG A 137 35.42 2.16 -0.07
C ARG A 137 34.14 1.33 0.01
N ILE A 138 33.12 1.77 0.74
CA ILE A 138 31.90 0.98 0.97
C ILE A 138 30.89 1.25 -0.15
N PRO A 139 30.56 0.27 -1.02
CA PRO A 139 29.68 0.48 -2.18
C PRO A 139 28.20 0.38 -1.79
N LEU A 140 27.68 1.38 -1.07
CA LEU A 140 26.28 1.39 -0.58
C LEU A 140 25.26 1.27 -1.71
N THR A 141 25.39 2.06 -2.77
CA THR A 141 24.40 2.16 -3.85
C THR A 141 24.18 0.84 -4.57
N PHE A 142 25.26 0.12 -4.87
CA PHE A 142 25.18 -1.16 -5.57
C PHE A 142 24.44 -2.19 -4.72
N MET A 143 24.90 -2.41 -3.49
CA MET A 143 24.32 -3.41 -2.59
C MET A 143 22.85 -3.09 -2.28
N LEU A 144 22.53 -1.83 -1.98
CA LEU A 144 21.17 -1.42 -1.62
C LEU A 144 20.21 -1.51 -2.81
N GLY A 145 20.68 -1.18 -4.02
CA GLY A 145 19.91 -1.31 -5.25
C GLY A 145 19.42 -2.74 -5.50
N PHE A 146 20.29 -3.75 -5.37
CA PHE A 146 19.89 -5.15 -5.52
C PHE A 146 18.93 -5.60 -4.43
N TYR A 147 19.18 -5.19 -3.19
CA TYR A 147 18.32 -5.57 -2.06
C TYR A 147 16.91 -5.00 -2.23
N VAL A 148 16.80 -3.69 -2.44
CA VAL A 148 15.51 -2.99 -2.59
C VAL A 148 14.76 -3.51 -3.81
N THR A 149 15.43 -3.74 -4.94
CA THR A 149 14.77 -4.26 -6.15
C THR A 149 14.17 -5.65 -5.92
N ASN A 150 14.89 -6.53 -5.21
CA ASN A 150 14.38 -7.85 -4.86
C ASN A 150 13.15 -7.76 -3.94
N VAL A 151 13.22 -6.92 -2.91
CA VAL A 151 12.09 -6.70 -1.99
C VAL A 151 10.88 -6.11 -2.72
N ALA A 152 11.10 -5.10 -3.57
CA ALA A 152 10.04 -4.48 -4.36
C ALA A 152 9.37 -5.46 -5.33
N SER A 153 10.15 -6.36 -5.95
CA SER A 153 9.61 -7.42 -6.81
C SER A 153 8.69 -8.36 -6.01
N ARG A 154 9.10 -8.77 -4.80
CA ARG A 154 8.27 -9.60 -3.92
C ARG A 154 6.99 -8.89 -3.49
N TRP A 155 7.09 -7.62 -3.12
CA TRP A 155 5.96 -6.77 -2.75
C TRP A 155 4.90 -6.71 -3.87
N TRP A 156 5.33 -6.50 -5.12
CA TRP A 156 4.42 -6.54 -6.27
C TRP A 156 3.76 -7.90 -6.45
N THR A 157 4.51 -9.00 -6.29
CA THR A 157 3.91 -10.34 -6.37
C THR A 157 2.85 -10.54 -5.31
N ILE A 158 3.08 -10.08 -4.07
CA ILE A 158 2.08 -10.17 -3.00
C ILE A 158 0.79 -9.42 -3.39
N ILE A 159 0.89 -8.19 -3.88
CA ILE A 159 -0.28 -7.39 -4.29
C ILE A 159 -1.07 -8.04 -5.40
N MET A 160 -0.38 -8.53 -6.43
CA MET A 160 -1.03 -9.15 -7.59
C MET A 160 -1.73 -10.47 -7.23
N ASN A 161 -1.44 -11.04 -6.05
CA ASN A 161 -2.07 -12.26 -5.54
C ASN A 161 -3.09 -11.99 -4.41
N ILE A 162 -3.35 -10.73 -4.06
CA ILE A 162 -4.49 -10.36 -3.19
C ILE A 162 -5.78 -10.78 -3.91
N GLY A 163 -6.48 -11.76 -3.35
CA GLY A 163 -7.62 -12.39 -4.00
C GLY A 163 -8.86 -11.52 -3.99
N PHE A 164 -9.50 -11.39 -5.15
CA PHE A 164 -10.84 -10.84 -5.32
C PHE A 164 -11.82 -11.98 -5.62
N THR A 165 -12.99 -11.98 -4.97
CA THR A 165 -14.02 -13.01 -5.17
C THR A 165 -14.98 -12.69 -6.30
N ASP A 166 -14.87 -11.52 -6.93
CA ASP A 166 -15.83 -10.96 -7.89
C ASP A 166 -16.10 -11.86 -9.10
N ASN A 167 -15.05 -12.42 -9.70
CA ASN A 167 -15.18 -13.34 -10.84
C ASN A 167 -15.98 -14.59 -10.46
N LEU A 168 -15.69 -15.17 -9.30
CA LEU A 168 -16.41 -16.34 -8.80
C LEU A 168 -17.87 -15.99 -8.53
N ILE A 169 -18.12 -14.85 -7.88
CA ILE A 169 -19.47 -14.40 -7.56
C ILE A 169 -20.29 -14.19 -8.83
N MET A 170 -19.70 -13.60 -9.88
CA MET A 170 -20.35 -13.39 -11.17
C MET A 170 -20.68 -14.70 -11.89
N LEU A 171 -19.74 -15.66 -11.94
CA LEU A 171 -19.94 -16.96 -12.60
C LEU A 171 -20.90 -17.86 -11.84
N ALA A 172 -20.76 -17.97 -10.51
CA ALA A 172 -21.72 -18.67 -9.69
C ALA A 172 -23.10 -18.02 -9.85
N GLY A 173 -23.13 -16.68 -9.86
CA GLY A 173 -24.24 -15.80 -10.19
C GLY A 173 -25.05 -16.25 -11.41
N SER A 174 -24.37 -16.47 -12.53
CA SER A 174 -24.97 -16.76 -13.82
C SER A 174 -25.30 -18.24 -14.04
N TYR A 175 -24.48 -19.16 -13.54
CA TYR A 175 -24.63 -20.59 -13.83
C TYR A 175 -25.52 -21.36 -12.86
N ILE A 176 -25.66 -20.90 -11.62
CA ILE A 176 -26.50 -21.55 -10.61
C ILE A 176 -27.87 -20.89 -10.62
N SER A 177 -28.86 -21.61 -11.16
CA SER A 177 -30.25 -21.15 -11.26
C SER A 177 -30.90 -21.00 -9.89
N GLU A 178 -31.44 -19.83 -9.58
CA GLU A 178 -32.06 -19.51 -8.27
C GLU A 178 -33.57 -19.77 -8.22
N ALA A 179 -34.07 -20.76 -8.95
CA ALA A 179 -35.49 -21.12 -8.91
C ALA A 179 -35.94 -21.61 -7.50
N ASP A 180 -35.01 -22.07 -6.67
CA ASP A 180 -35.25 -22.70 -5.37
C ASP A 180 -34.42 -22.03 -4.26
N GLU A 181 -34.99 -21.93 -3.06
CA GLU A 181 -34.31 -21.47 -1.84
C GLU A 181 -33.02 -22.28 -1.60
N ARG A 182 -33.06 -23.57 -1.93
CA ARG A 182 -31.91 -24.46 -1.83
C ARG A 182 -30.76 -24.07 -2.75
N ALA A 183 -31.05 -23.62 -3.97
CA ALA A 183 -30.01 -23.21 -4.92
C ALA A 183 -29.28 -21.95 -4.42
N ARG A 184 -30.02 -21.03 -3.80
CA ARG A 184 -29.46 -19.85 -3.12
C ARG A 184 -28.59 -20.25 -1.93
N ALA A 185 -29.01 -21.24 -1.15
CA ALA A 185 -28.21 -21.75 -0.03
C ALA A 185 -26.87 -22.35 -0.50
N VAL A 186 -26.88 -23.16 -1.57
CA VAL A 186 -25.66 -23.73 -2.17
C VAL A 186 -24.70 -22.64 -2.64
N LYS A 187 -25.23 -21.64 -3.35
CA LYS A 187 -24.47 -20.48 -3.86
C LYS A 187 -23.83 -19.69 -2.72
N THR A 188 -24.61 -19.44 -1.66
CA THR A 188 -24.16 -18.75 -0.44
C THR A 188 -23.04 -19.52 0.25
N ALA A 189 -23.18 -20.84 0.38
CA ALA A 189 -22.18 -21.69 1.01
C ALA A 189 -20.87 -21.72 0.20
N ILE A 190 -20.93 -21.85 -1.13
CA ILE A 190 -19.74 -21.80 -2.01
C ILE A 190 -18.96 -20.49 -1.80
N LEU A 191 -19.65 -19.36 -1.85
CA LEU A 191 -19.01 -18.05 -1.71
C LEU A 191 -18.47 -17.81 -0.29
N ARG A 192 -19.20 -18.28 0.74
CA ARG A 192 -18.74 -18.22 2.13
C ARG A 192 -17.49 -19.07 2.34
N TYR A 193 -17.42 -20.27 1.77
CA TYR A 193 -16.24 -21.14 1.87
C TYR A 193 -15.00 -20.53 1.22
N ILE A 194 -15.14 -19.80 0.12
CA ILE A 194 -14.00 -19.10 -0.49
C ILE A 194 -13.57 -17.88 0.33
N CYS A 195 -14.50 -17.14 0.92
CA CYS A 195 -14.17 -16.11 1.90
C CYS A 195 -13.50 -16.70 3.16
N LEU A 196 -13.90 -17.92 3.54
CA LEU A 196 -13.28 -18.67 4.64
C LEU A 196 -11.85 -19.09 4.30
N VAL A 197 -11.55 -19.55 3.08
CA VAL A 197 -10.16 -19.76 2.64
C VAL A 197 -9.34 -18.48 2.82
N GLN A 198 -9.88 -17.36 2.33
CA GLN A 198 -9.18 -16.07 2.38
C GLN A 198 -8.89 -15.61 3.82
N VAL A 199 -9.88 -15.68 4.72
CA VAL A 199 -9.67 -15.25 6.10
C VAL A 199 -8.69 -16.16 6.84
N LEU A 200 -8.68 -17.47 6.57
CA LEU A 200 -7.71 -18.40 7.16
C LEU A 200 -6.28 -18.09 6.69
N VAL A 201 -6.10 -17.81 5.39
CA VAL A 201 -4.81 -17.37 4.84
C VAL A 201 -4.40 -16.03 5.46
N TYR A 202 -5.31 -15.06 5.51
CA TYR A 202 -5.01 -13.71 6.01
C TYR A 202 -4.72 -13.70 7.51
N ARG A 203 -5.26 -14.64 8.29
CA ARG A 203 -4.84 -14.84 9.69
C ARG A 203 -3.37 -15.23 9.83
N LYS A 204 -2.74 -15.79 8.80
CA LYS A 204 -1.31 -16.17 8.82
C LYS A 204 -0.41 -15.06 8.27
N CYS A 205 -0.86 -14.30 7.28
CA CYS A 205 -0.04 -13.27 6.62
C CYS A 205 -0.37 -11.82 6.99
N SER A 206 -1.52 -11.54 7.61
CA SER A 206 -1.93 -10.19 8.00
C SER A 206 -2.03 -10.02 9.51
N VAL A 207 -1.32 -9.01 10.05
CA VAL A 207 -1.26 -8.73 11.48
C VAL A 207 -2.63 -8.27 12.01
N THR A 208 -3.33 -7.40 11.27
CA THR A 208 -4.64 -6.88 11.65
C THR A 208 -5.70 -7.99 11.68
N VAL A 209 -5.73 -8.85 10.67
CA VAL A 209 -6.64 -9.99 10.58
C VAL A 209 -6.33 -11.02 11.67
N ALA A 210 -5.05 -11.33 11.92
CA ALA A 210 -4.65 -12.25 12.99
C ALA A 210 -5.05 -11.75 14.39
N LYS A 211 -4.97 -10.43 14.63
CA LYS A 211 -5.42 -9.80 15.88
C LYS A 211 -6.94 -9.90 16.05
N ARG A 212 -7.70 -9.64 14.96
CA ARG A 212 -9.17 -9.60 14.98
C ARG A 212 -9.80 -10.98 15.03
N TYR A 213 -9.32 -11.89 14.20
CA TYR A 213 -9.87 -13.23 14.04
C TYR A 213 -8.89 -14.25 14.62
N ARG A 214 -8.66 -14.22 15.94
CA ARG A 214 -7.60 -15.04 16.56
C ARG A 214 -7.94 -16.52 16.58
N ASP A 215 -9.21 -16.85 16.79
CA ASP A 215 -9.70 -18.20 17.06
C ASP A 215 -10.92 -18.56 16.20
N ILE A 216 -11.21 -19.85 16.08
CA ILE A 216 -12.34 -20.33 15.26
C ILE A 216 -13.68 -19.74 15.74
N LYS A 217 -13.87 -19.47 17.04
CA LYS A 217 -15.13 -18.89 17.53
C LYS A 217 -15.32 -17.47 17.00
N SER A 218 -14.24 -16.70 16.86
CA SER A 218 -14.28 -15.38 16.23
C SER A 218 -14.71 -15.44 14.75
N LEU A 219 -14.32 -16.50 14.03
CA LEU A 219 -14.77 -16.74 12.65
C LEU A 219 -16.26 -17.11 12.59
N VAL A 220 -16.73 -17.93 13.54
CA VAL A 220 -18.15 -18.26 13.67
C VAL A 220 -18.97 -17.02 14.01
N ALA A 221 -18.51 -16.21 14.96
CA ALA A 221 -19.19 -14.97 15.34
C ALA A 221 -19.26 -13.95 14.19
N ALA A 222 -18.29 -13.94 13.29
CA ALA A 222 -18.29 -13.11 12.09
C ALA A 222 -19.09 -13.69 10.92
N GLY A 223 -19.52 -14.95 10.99
CA GLY A 223 -20.33 -15.59 9.96
C GLY A 223 -19.53 -16.18 8.79
N TYR A 224 -18.20 -16.29 8.90
CA TYR A 224 -17.38 -17.00 7.90
C TYR A 224 -17.57 -18.52 8.00
N LEU A 225 -17.86 -19.02 9.19
CA LEU A 225 -18.01 -20.45 9.50
C LEU A 225 -19.31 -20.68 10.28
N GLU A 226 -20.05 -21.73 9.96
CA GLU A 226 -21.24 -22.10 10.74
C GLU A 226 -20.86 -22.98 11.95
N ALA A 227 -21.68 -22.96 13.00
CA ALA A 227 -21.42 -23.74 14.21
C ALA A 227 -21.36 -25.26 13.95
N SER A 228 -22.13 -25.75 12.97
CA SER A 228 -22.14 -27.15 12.51
C SER A 228 -20.82 -27.56 11.83
N GLU A 229 -20.09 -26.61 11.25
CA GLU A 229 -18.89 -26.88 10.43
C GLU A 229 -17.60 -26.90 11.26
N VAL A 230 -17.65 -26.38 12.50
CA VAL A 230 -16.48 -26.28 13.40
C VAL A 230 -15.82 -27.63 13.64
N GLY A 231 -16.59 -28.71 13.71
CA GLY A 231 -16.05 -30.06 13.91
C GLY A 231 -15.33 -30.65 12.70
N HIS A 232 -15.47 -30.04 11.52
CA HIS A 232 -14.95 -30.55 10.26
C HIS A 232 -13.76 -29.75 9.72
N ILE A 233 -13.42 -28.63 10.36
CA ILE A 233 -12.34 -27.75 9.93
C ILE A 233 -11.08 -27.94 10.77
N ASN A 234 -9.93 -27.89 10.10
CA ASN A 234 -8.63 -27.76 10.74
C ASN A 234 -8.04 -26.41 10.34
N ASP A 235 -7.68 -25.59 11.34
CA ASP A 235 -7.17 -24.22 11.16
C ASP A 235 -5.84 -24.14 10.39
N GLU A 236 -5.10 -25.24 10.34
CA GLU A 236 -3.83 -25.34 9.61
C GLU A 236 -3.99 -25.86 8.17
N VAL A 237 -5.21 -26.26 7.77
CA VAL A 237 -5.46 -26.93 6.50
C VAL A 237 -6.38 -26.10 5.61
N PHE A 238 -5.78 -25.18 4.86
CA PHE A 238 -6.47 -24.14 4.08
C PHE A 238 -7.27 -24.65 2.88
N TRP A 239 -7.01 -25.86 2.37
CA TRP A 239 -7.71 -26.42 1.22
C TRP A 239 -9.06 -27.05 1.56
N ILE A 240 -9.37 -27.26 2.85
CA ILE A 240 -10.63 -27.90 3.27
C ILE A 240 -11.86 -27.13 2.76
N PRO A 241 -11.99 -25.79 2.96
CA PRO A 241 -13.15 -25.07 2.48
C PRO A 241 -13.24 -25.02 0.95
N LEU A 242 -12.10 -25.00 0.24
CA LEU A 242 -12.06 -25.13 -1.22
C LEU A 242 -12.68 -26.46 -1.65
N ASN A 243 -12.28 -27.57 -1.01
CA ASN A 243 -12.82 -28.89 -1.31
C ASN A 243 -14.34 -28.98 -1.03
N TRP A 244 -14.82 -28.32 0.04
CA TRP A 244 -16.25 -28.20 0.30
C TRP A 244 -16.97 -27.41 -0.80
N ALA A 245 -16.41 -26.29 -1.25
CA ALA A 245 -16.96 -25.52 -2.35
C ALA A 245 -17.04 -26.33 -3.65
N MET A 246 -15.97 -27.05 -4.00
CA MET A 246 -15.97 -27.93 -5.18
C MET A 246 -17.01 -29.05 -5.06
N SER A 247 -17.13 -29.67 -3.88
CA SER A 247 -18.14 -30.73 -3.63
C SER A 247 -19.57 -30.22 -3.79
N LEU A 248 -19.85 -28.99 -3.33
CA LEU A 248 -21.16 -28.36 -3.51
C LEU A 248 -21.48 -28.06 -4.98
N VAL A 249 -20.48 -27.68 -5.77
CA VAL A 249 -20.66 -27.46 -7.23
C VAL A 249 -20.95 -28.79 -7.93
N ALA A 250 -20.23 -29.88 -7.59
CA ALA A 250 -20.52 -31.21 -8.11
C ALA A 250 -21.95 -31.67 -7.75
N GLU A 251 -22.36 -31.44 -6.49
CA GLU A 251 -23.71 -31.76 -6.03
C GLU A 251 -24.77 -30.93 -6.76
N ALA A 252 -24.52 -29.63 -6.96
CA ALA A 252 -25.41 -28.75 -7.73
C ALA A 252 -25.60 -29.24 -9.17
N ARG A 253 -24.55 -29.75 -9.79
CA ARG A 253 -24.62 -30.35 -11.13
C ARG A 253 -25.42 -31.64 -11.15
N ASN A 254 -25.18 -32.56 -10.21
CA ASN A 254 -25.90 -33.82 -10.10
C ASN A 254 -27.40 -33.63 -9.86
N ARG A 255 -27.77 -32.54 -9.18
CA ARG A 255 -29.15 -32.13 -8.93
C ARG A 255 -29.78 -31.32 -10.07
N GLY A 256 -29.04 -31.04 -11.15
CA GLY A 256 -29.53 -30.27 -12.30
C GLY A 256 -29.67 -28.76 -12.05
N LEU A 257 -29.09 -28.22 -10.98
CA LEU A 257 -29.07 -26.76 -10.72
C LEU A 257 -28.10 -26.02 -11.67
N ILE A 258 -27.08 -26.73 -12.14
CA ILE A 258 -26.14 -26.27 -13.16
C ILE A 258 -26.44 -27.05 -14.44
N ALA A 259 -26.72 -26.32 -15.53
CA ALA A 259 -27.21 -26.92 -16.77
C ALA A 259 -26.15 -27.66 -17.60
N SER A 260 -24.88 -27.25 -17.51
CA SER A 260 -23.80 -27.73 -18.38
C SER A 260 -22.55 -28.11 -17.58
N ASP A 261 -21.88 -29.19 -18.00
CA ASP A 261 -20.59 -29.60 -17.44
C ASP A 261 -19.49 -28.54 -17.69
N HIS A 262 -19.60 -27.77 -18.77
CA HIS A 262 -18.69 -26.66 -19.05
C HIS A 262 -18.79 -25.56 -17.98
N ALA A 263 -20.00 -25.29 -17.48
CA ALA A 263 -20.20 -24.30 -16.42
C ALA A 263 -19.56 -24.77 -15.10
N VAL A 264 -19.60 -26.08 -14.81
CA VAL A 264 -18.88 -26.67 -13.67
C VAL A 264 -17.38 -26.46 -13.81
N GLN A 265 -16.82 -26.76 -14.99
CA GLN A 265 -15.38 -26.58 -15.24
C GLN A 265 -14.97 -25.13 -15.03
N GLN A 266 -15.72 -24.17 -15.57
CA GLN A 266 -15.40 -22.74 -15.41
C GLN A 266 -15.45 -22.29 -13.94
N ILE A 267 -16.41 -22.80 -13.15
CA ILE A 267 -16.45 -22.51 -11.72
C ILE A 267 -15.22 -23.11 -11.02
N TYR A 268 -14.83 -24.35 -11.34
CA TYR A 268 -13.63 -24.97 -10.80
C TYR A 268 -12.36 -24.22 -11.14
N ASP A 269 -12.20 -23.78 -12.39
CA ASP A 269 -11.02 -23.03 -12.83
C ASP A 269 -10.86 -21.75 -11.99
N VAL A 270 -11.94 -21.00 -11.77
CA VAL A 270 -11.91 -19.77 -10.95
C VAL A 270 -11.69 -20.06 -9.46
N LEU A 271 -12.28 -21.14 -8.92
CA LEU A 271 -12.03 -21.56 -7.54
C LEU A 271 -10.54 -21.90 -7.31
N LEU A 272 -9.95 -22.65 -8.25
CA LEU A 272 -8.55 -23.06 -8.19
C LEU A 272 -7.61 -21.87 -8.41
N GLU A 273 -7.92 -20.98 -9.36
CA GLU A 273 -7.15 -19.74 -9.60
C GLU A 273 -7.11 -18.85 -8.36
N PHE A 274 -8.26 -18.65 -7.71
CA PHE A 274 -8.35 -17.92 -6.45
C PHE A 274 -7.50 -18.57 -5.36
N TYR A 275 -7.63 -19.88 -5.19
CA TYR A 275 -6.86 -20.64 -4.19
C TYR A 275 -5.36 -20.58 -4.46
N ASN A 276 -4.92 -20.71 -5.71
CA ASN A 276 -3.52 -20.60 -6.09
C ASN A 276 -2.96 -19.22 -5.73
N SER A 277 -3.74 -18.16 -5.94
CA SER A 277 -3.36 -16.81 -5.51
C SER A 277 -3.19 -16.73 -3.99
N GLN A 278 -4.11 -17.33 -3.21
CA GLN A 278 -3.99 -17.36 -1.75
C GLN A 278 -2.80 -18.21 -1.28
N GLN A 279 -2.51 -19.31 -1.96
CA GLN A 279 -1.36 -20.16 -1.67
C GLN A 279 -0.04 -19.42 -1.93
N THR A 280 0.04 -18.61 -2.99
CA THR A 280 1.19 -17.72 -3.22
C THR A 280 1.42 -16.82 -2.02
N LEU A 281 0.38 -16.19 -1.46
CA LEU A 281 0.51 -15.35 -0.25
C LEU A 281 1.09 -16.12 0.94
N LEU A 282 0.64 -17.37 1.17
CA LEU A 282 1.18 -18.23 2.23
C LEU A 282 2.66 -18.54 2.00
N VAL A 283 3.05 -18.86 0.76
CA VAL A 283 4.45 -19.16 0.43
C VAL A 283 5.35 -17.95 0.67
N TYR A 284 4.91 -16.75 0.25
CA TYR A 284 5.69 -15.52 0.45
C TYR A 284 5.81 -15.12 1.93
N ASN A 285 4.79 -15.44 2.74
CA ASN A 285 4.83 -15.26 4.18
C ASN A 285 5.73 -16.31 4.87
N TRP A 286 5.71 -17.56 4.40
CA TRP A 286 6.52 -18.65 4.95
C TRP A 286 8.01 -18.51 4.60
N ILE A 287 8.30 -18.05 3.37
CA ILE A 287 9.65 -17.93 2.83
C ILE A 287 9.96 -16.45 2.60
N PRO A 288 10.46 -15.73 3.64
CA PRO A 288 10.91 -14.35 3.50
C PRO A 288 12.21 -14.25 2.69
N VAL A 289 12.66 -13.03 2.45
CA VAL A 289 14.03 -12.79 1.94
C VAL A 289 15.03 -13.46 2.90
N PRO A 290 16.06 -14.17 2.41
CA PRO A 290 17.02 -14.86 3.28
C PRO A 290 17.59 -13.92 4.33
N LEU A 291 17.55 -14.35 5.59
CA LEU A 291 17.93 -13.52 6.74
C LEU A 291 19.33 -12.91 6.58
N GLY A 292 20.31 -13.69 6.14
CA GLY A 292 21.67 -13.21 5.91
C GLY A 292 21.74 -12.07 4.89
N TYR A 293 20.86 -12.04 3.89
CA TYR A 293 20.83 -10.97 2.90
C TYR A 293 20.29 -9.67 3.50
N THR A 294 19.18 -9.75 4.26
CA THR A 294 18.64 -8.61 5.03
C THR A 294 19.66 -8.10 6.05
N GLN A 295 20.34 -9.01 6.77
CA GLN A 295 21.38 -8.65 7.74
C GLN A 295 22.55 -7.92 7.08
N VAL A 296 23.05 -8.39 5.94
CA VAL A 296 24.15 -7.72 5.22
C VAL A 296 23.74 -6.32 4.78
N ALA A 297 22.54 -6.15 4.22
CA ALA A 297 22.03 -4.83 3.83
C ALA A 297 21.93 -3.88 5.04
N PHE A 298 21.34 -4.35 6.13
CA PHE A 298 21.09 -3.57 7.34
C PHE A 298 22.39 -3.20 8.06
N LEU A 299 23.31 -4.16 8.17
CA LEU A 299 24.59 -3.98 8.82
C LEU A 299 25.47 -3.02 8.03
N THR A 300 25.54 -3.15 6.71
CA THR A 300 26.44 -2.33 5.88
C THR A 300 26.05 -0.84 5.94
N VAL A 301 24.76 -0.52 5.82
CA VAL A 301 24.27 0.87 5.92
C VAL A 301 24.54 1.44 7.32
N ARG A 302 24.25 0.66 8.38
CA ARG A 302 24.47 1.12 9.77
C ARG A 302 25.95 1.28 10.10
N CYS A 303 26.80 0.33 9.70
CA CYS A 303 28.25 0.43 9.87
C CYS A 303 28.83 1.63 9.12
N TYR A 304 28.37 1.91 7.90
CA TYR A 304 28.78 3.10 7.16
C TYR A 304 28.51 4.38 7.97
N PHE A 305 27.29 4.57 8.49
CA PHE A 305 26.98 5.79 9.25
C PHE A 305 27.60 5.82 10.65
N LEU A 306 27.87 4.66 11.27
CA LEU A 306 28.65 4.56 12.49
C LEU A 306 30.11 4.98 12.28
N VAL A 307 30.71 4.64 11.15
CA VAL A 307 32.06 5.10 10.80
C VAL A 307 32.03 6.58 10.41
N ALA A 308 31.02 7.01 9.66
CA ALA A 308 30.84 8.41 9.23
C ALA A 308 30.63 9.39 10.38
N VAL A 309 30.05 8.97 11.52
CA VAL A 309 29.87 9.87 12.67
C VAL A 309 31.20 10.39 13.21
N ILE A 310 32.29 9.64 13.01
CA ILE A 310 33.65 10.05 13.36
C ILE A 310 34.37 10.57 12.11
N GLY A 311 34.36 9.82 11.01
CA GLY A 311 35.11 10.16 9.79
C GLY A 311 34.70 11.49 9.14
N ARG A 312 33.46 11.95 9.32
CA ARG A 312 32.95 13.21 8.77
C ARG A 312 32.95 14.36 9.79
N GLN A 313 33.72 14.24 10.89
CA GLN A 313 33.88 15.32 11.87
C GLN A 313 34.68 16.48 11.27
N TYR A 314 34.21 17.71 11.48
CA TYR A 314 34.98 18.89 11.11
C TYR A 314 36.17 19.06 12.07
N VAL A 315 37.38 18.88 11.54
CA VAL A 315 38.63 18.98 12.28
C VAL A 315 39.49 20.16 11.81
N TRP A 316 40.35 20.65 12.70
CA TRP A 316 41.23 21.79 12.44
C TRP A 316 42.59 21.28 11.92
N ASN A 317 42.68 21.05 10.61
CA ASN A 317 43.88 20.44 10.04
C ASN A 317 45.04 21.47 9.94
N THR A 318 45.79 21.65 11.03
CA THR A 318 46.96 22.54 11.12
C THR A 318 48.15 21.99 10.31
N ARG A 319 48.31 20.67 10.24
CA ARG A 319 49.51 20.00 9.71
C ARG A 319 49.58 19.99 8.19
N GLU A 320 48.47 19.88 7.49
CA GLU A 320 48.45 19.83 6.02
C GLU A 320 48.62 21.22 5.40
N SER A 321 47.98 22.24 5.98
CA SER A 321 48.25 23.64 5.64
C SER A 321 49.73 23.98 5.83
N SER A 322 50.35 23.47 6.90
CA SER A 322 51.78 23.63 7.18
C SER A 322 52.69 22.81 6.24
N ARG A 323 52.31 21.58 5.86
CA ARG A 323 53.04 20.75 4.88
C ARG A 323 53.01 21.33 3.48
N ILE A 324 51.83 21.75 2.99
CA ILE A 324 51.67 22.38 1.67
C ILE A 324 52.48 23.68 1.60
N LEU A 325 52.50 24.46 2.69
CA LEU A 325 53.36 25.65 2.81
C LEU A 325 54.86 25.29 2.79
N SER A 326 55.31 24.33 3.59
CA SER A 326 56.73 23.95 3.69
C SER A 326 57.30 23.28 2.43
N GLN A 327 56.50 22.49 1.72
CA GLN A 327 56.88 21.80 0.48
C GLN A 327 56.96 22.77 -0.70
N LYS A 328 56.07 23.77 -0.78
CA LYS A 328 56.14 24.83 -1.81
C LYS A 328 57.27 25.84 -1.56
N VAL A 329 57.70 26.05 -0.30
CA VAL A 329 58.82 26.92 0.05
C VAL A 329 60.18 26.28 -0.27
N SER A 330 60.30 24.95 -0.20
CA SER A 330 61.57 24.23 -0.45
C SER A 330 61.96 24.08 -1.92
N SER A 331 61.05 24.33 -2.88
CA SER A 331 61.34 24.24 -4.33
C SER A 331 61.75 25.57 -4.97
N ALA A 332 61.91 26.64 -4.18
CA ALA A 332 62.23 27.97 -4.69
C ALA A 332 63.74 28.28 -4.65
N SER A 333 64.43 28.12 -5.79
CA SER A 333 65.77 28.67 -6.02
C SER A 333 65.79 30.21 -5.92
N ALA A 334 66.87 30.75 -5.33
CA ALA A 334 67.04 32.12 -4.84
C ALA A 334 67.10 33.24 -5.91
N ALA A 335 67.03 32.94 -7.21
CA ALA A 335 67.27 33.93 -8.26
C ALA A 335 66.03 34.63 -8.86
N GLY A 336 64.83 34.42 -8.30
CA GLY A 336 63.56 34.91 -8.87
C GLY A 336 62.80 35.93 -8.01
N LEU A 337 63.46 36.66 -7.11
CA LEU A 337 62.81 37.27 -5.93
C LEU A 337 61.72 38.33 -6.19
N LEU A 338 61.64 38.98 -7.34
CA LEU A 338 60.60 40.02 -7.59
C LEU A 338 59.42 39.55 -8.45
N ALA A 339 59.66 38.84 -9.55
CA ALA A 339 58.58 38.27 -10.38
C ALA A 339 57.86 37.11 -9.65
N LYS A 340 58.62 36.31 -8.91
CA LYS A 340 58.10 35.18 -8.12
C LYS A 340 57.33 35.65 -6.88
N GLN A 341 57.50 36.88 -6.41
CA GLN A 341 56.77 37.40 -5.25
C GLN A 341 55.31 37.78 -5.60
N ILE A 342 55.05 38.16 -6.86
CA ILE A 342 53.70 38.44 -7.37
C ILE A 342 53.01 37.13 -7.79
N GLU A 343 53.72 36.24 -8.49
CA GLU A 343 53.18 34.92 -8.90
C GLU A 343 53.01 33.96 -7.70
N ASN A 344 53.90 34.02 -6.69
CA ASN A 344 53.70 33.31 -5.41
C ASN A 344 52.48 33.83 -4.66
N ARG A 345 52.20 35.13 -4.67
CA ARG A 345 51.01 35.65 -3.99
C ARG A 345 49.73 35.16 -4.66
N SER A 346 49.65 35.18 -5.99
CA SER A 346 48.48 34.67 -6.71
C SER A 346 48.32 33.16 -6.53
N SER A 347 49.39 32.38 -6.63
CA SER A 347 49.36 30.92 -6.46
C SER A 347 49.17 30.50 -5.00
N GLN A 348 49.66 31.28 -4.04
CA GLN A 348 49.34 31.11 -2.61
C GLN A 348 47.90 31.48 -2.34
N ILE A 349 47.35 32.57 -2.90
CA ILE A 349 45.96 32.97 -2.71
C ILE A 349 45.01 31.94 -3.33
N ILE A 350 45.33 31.37 -4.49
CA ILE A 350 44.53 30.31 -5.13
C ILE A 350 44.65 29.01 -4.34
N ALA A 351 45.85 28.61 -3.89
CA ALA A 351 46.00 27.40 -3.07
C ALA A 351 45.44 27.56 -1.64
N LEU A 352 45.51 28.76 -1.06
CA LEU A 352 44.82 29.11 0.19
C LEU A 352 43.32 29.12 -0.06
N SER A 353 42.84 29.65 -1.18
CA SER A 353 41.43 29.63 -1.56
C SER A 353 40.92 28.20 -1.73
N GLU A 354 41.62 27.34 -2.48
CA GLU A 354 41.27 25.92 -2.66
C GLU A 354 41.35 25.15 -1.33
N ALA A 355 42.39 25.36 -0.51
CA ALA A 355 42.50 24.73 0.81
C ALA A 355 41.49 25.28 1.84
N THR A 356 41.01 26.53 1.67
CA THR A 356 39.99 27.16 2.53
C THR A 356 38.59 26.71 2.11
N ILE A 357 38.36 26.49 0.80
CA ILE A 357 37.10 25.97 0.27
C ILE A 357 36.89 24.50 0.67
N GLU A 358 37.96 23.68 0.76
CA GLU A 358 37.87 22.30 1.25
C GLU A 358 37.59 22.16 2.76
N LYS A 359 37.74 23.22 3.55
CA LYS A 359 37.63 23.17 5.03
C LYS A 359 36.84 24.33 5.61
N ILE A 360 35.67 24.60 5.03
CA ILE A 360 34.67 25.41 5.72
C ILE A 360 34.09 24.56 6.86
N ASP A 361 34.42 24.93 8.09
CA ASP A 361 33.84 24.33 9.29
C ASP A 361 32.40 24.81 9.47
N LEU A 362 31.46 24.04 8.95
CA LEU A 362 30.03 24.35 9.01
C LEU A 362 29.39 23.96 10.35
N TYR A 363 30.14 23.31 11.25
CA TYR A 363 29.69 22.66 12.49
C TYR A 363 28.64 21.54 12.31
N VAL A 364 27.80 21.63 11.29
CA VAL A 364 26.72 20.71 10.95
C VAL A 364 27.05 20.03 9.62
N PRO A 365 27.11 18.68 9.58
CA PRO A 365 27.50 17.94 8.38
C PRO A 365 26.30 17.76 7.45
N PHE A 366 25.86 18.84 6.79
CA PHE A 366 24.67 18.85 5.93
C PHE A 366 24.71 17.79 4.83
N GLU A 367 25.87 17.57 4.21
CA GLU A 367 26.06 16.54 3.18
C GLU A 367 25.78 15.14 3.73
N THR A 368 26.36 14.80 4.89
CA THR A 368 26.18 13.49 5.51
C THR A 368 24.75 13.29 5.99
N ILE A 369 24.10 14.33 6.54
CA ILE A 369 22.68 14.28 6.91
C ILE A 369 21.82 14.02 5.67
N PHE A 370 22.11 14.68 4.54
CA PHE A 370 21.40 14.44 3.29
C PHE A 370 21.62 12.99 2.78
N GLN A 371 22.86 12.49 2.82
CA GLN A 371 23.16 11.08 2.50
C GLN A 371 22.42 10.10 3.42
N MET A 372 22.28 10.40 4.71
CA MET A 372 21.49 9.60 5.64
C MET A 372 20.02 9.53 5.21
N VAL A 373 19.39 10.68 4.92
CA VAL A 373 18.00 10.72 4.42
C VAL A 373 17.85 9.82 3.20
N LEU A 374 18.81 9.84 2.27
CA LEU A 374 18.76 9.01 1.07
C LEU A 374 18.99 7.52 1.34
N TYR A 375 20.10 7.13 2.00
CA TYR A 375 20.48 5.72 2.15
C TYR A 375 19.69 5.00 3.24
N ILE A 376 19.50 5.62 4.41
CA ILE A 376 18.64 5.05 5.46
C ILE A 376 17.21 5.07 4.95
N GLY A 377 16.77 6.16 4.33
CA GLY A 377 15.46 6.26 3.72
C GLY A 377 15.20 5.13 2.72
N TRP A 378 16.12 4.92 1.79
CA TRP A 378 16.00 3.85 0.78
C TRP A 378 15.99 2.46 1.41
N LEU A 379 16.76 2.23 2.48
CA LEU A 379 16.71 0.99 3.27
C LEU A 379 15.35 0.81 3.97
N THR A 380 14.83 1.87 4.61
CA THR A 380 13.54 1.84 5.31
C THR A 380 12.36 1.63 4.36
N VAL A 381 12.46 2.11 3.11
CA VAL A 381 11.47 1.79 2.07
C VAL A 381 11.43 0.29 1.80
N ALA A 382 12.59 -0.37 1.68
CA ALA A 382 12.62 -1.83 1.56
C ALA A 382 12.09 -2.52 2.81
N GLU A 383 12.39 -2.01 4.00
CA GLU A 383 11.87 -2.57 5.26
C GLU A 383 10.34 -2.56 5.31
N ALA A 384 9.71 -1.43 4.98
CA ALA A 384 8.25 -1.31 4.90
C ALA A 384 7.65 -2.27 3.85
N MET A 385 8.36 -2.54 2.75
CA MET A 385 7.89 -3.44 1.70
C MET A 385 8.08 -4.94 2.03
N LEU A 386 8.81 -5.31 3.09
CA LEU A 386 9.05 -6.72 3.44
C LEU A 386 7.77 -7.43 3.90
N CYS A 387 6.90 -6.73 4.62
CA CYS A 387 5.67 -7.29 5.20
C CYS A 387 4.46 -6.40 4.88
N PRO A 388 4.00 -6.36 3.62
CA PRO A 388 2.98 -5.41 3.19
C PRO A 388 1.56 -5.64 3.75
N LEU A 389 1.36 -6.69 4.56
CA LEU A 389 0.11 -6.97 5.27
C LEU A 389 0.28 -6.76 6.79
N GLY A 390 1.26 -5.94 7.19
CA GLY A 390 1.58 -5.61 8.56
C GLY A 390 0.59 -4.63 9.22
N ASP A 391 1.13 -3.63 9.90
CA ASP A 391 0.40 -2.62 10.68
C ASP A 391 1.02 -1.22 10.53
N ASP A 392 1.88 -1.03 9.51
CA ASP A 392 2.47 0.26 9.16
C ASP A 392 1.48 1.15 8.39
N ASP A 393 1.78 2.45 8.29
CA ASP A 393 0.88 3.43 7.65
C ASP A 393 0.53 3.09 6.18
N ASP A 394 1.44 2.42 5.48
CA ASP A 394 1.35 2.06 4.05
C ASP A 394 1.12 0.56 3.82
N ASP A 395 0.90 -0.21 4.87
CA ASP A 395 0.52 -1.62 4.74
C ASP A 395 -0.92 -1.76 4.25
N PHE A 396 -1.16 -2.83 3.49
CA PHE A 396 -2.49 -3.17 3.01
C PHE A 396 -3.39 -3.58 4.17
N ASP A 397 -4.59 -2.98 4.20
CA ASP A 397 -5.61 -3.34 5.15
C ASP A 397 -6.25 -4.70 4.79
N GLY A 398 -5.66 -5.77 5.33
CA GLY A 398 -6.17 -7.12 5.17
C GLY A 398 -7.61 -7.30 5.69
N GLU A 399 -8.02 -6.53 6.70
CA GLU A 399 -9.38 -6.56 7.25
C GLU A 399 -10.39 -5.98 6.27
N TRP A 400 -10.04 -4.87 5.61
CA TRP A 400 -10.87 -4.29 4.57
C TRP A 400 -11.10 -5.28 3.41
N TRP A 401 -10.04 -5.94 2.93
CA TRP A 401 -10.12 -6.90 1.82
C TRP A 401 -11.12 -8.04 2.09
N ILE A 402 -11.00 -8.70 3.25
CA ILE A 402 -11.88 -9.82 3.61
C ILE A 402 -13.32 -9.37 3.87
N ASN A 403 -13.52 -8.17 4.45
CA ASN A 403 -14.85 -7.62 4.70
C ASN A 403 -15.54 -7.23 3.39
N ARG A 404 -14.79 -6.60 2.49
CA ARG A 404 -15.26 -6.19 1.16
C ARG A 404 -15.67 -7.41 0.33
N ASN A 405 -14.83 -8.44 0.27
CA ASN A 405 -15.14 -9.67 -0.46
C ASN A 405 -16.36 -10.40 0.12
N PHE A 406 -16.44 -10.52 1.45
CA PHE A 406 -17.58 -11.15 2.11
C PHE A 406 -18.88 -10.37 1.90
N ALA A 407 -18.85 -9.04 2.03
CA ALA A 407 -20.01 -8.20 1.78
C ALA A 407 -20.47 -8.26 0.31
N LYS A 408 -19.53 -8.25 -0.65
CA LYS A 408 -19.83 -8.37 -2.08
C LYS A 408 -20.42 -9.73 -2.44
N ALA A 409 -19.91 -10.79 -1.84
CA ALA A 409 -20.48 -12.13 -1.97
C ALA A 409 -21.96 -12.13 -1.54
N LEU A 410 -22.28 -11.59 -0.36
CA LEU A 410 -23.65 -11.53 0.14
C LEU A 410 -24.56 -10.61 -0.68
N GLU A 411 -24.03 -9.52 -1.23
CA GLU A 411 -24.80 -8.55 -1.99
C GLU A 411 -25.25 -9.07 -3.36
N ILE A 412 -24.37 -9.72 -4.11
CA ILE A 412 -24.71 -10.21 -5.46
C ILE A 412 -25.63 -11.44 -5.40
N LEU A 413 -25.63 -12.15 -4.26
CA LEU A 413 -26.65 -13.15 -3.93
C LEU A 413 -28.02 -12.55 -3.66
N SER A 414 -28.14 -11.23 -3.49
CA SER A 414 -29.44 -10.57 -3.35
C SER A 414 -30.13 -10.41 -4.71
N GLU A 415 -31.46 -10.53 -4.74
CA GLU A 415 -32.31 -10.55 -5.95
C GLU A 415 -32.13 -9.33 -6.88
N SER A 416 -31.48 -8.26 -6.41
CA SER A 416 -31.37 -6.97 -7.10
C SER A 416 -30.35 -6.95 -8.24
N TYR A 417 -29.31 -7.79 -8.21
CA TYR A 417 -28.22 -7.77 -9.19
C TYR A 417 -28.40 -8.78 -10.34
N GLN A 418 -29.40 -9.65 -10.27
CA GLN A 418 -29.57 -10.76 -11.21
C GLN A 418 -30.58 -10.46 -12.32
N LYS A 419 -31.33 -9.37 -12.19
CA LYS A 419 -32.21 -8.89 -13.26
C LYS A 419 -31.57 -7.69 -13.93
N ALA A 420 -31.19 -7.87 -15.19
CA ALA A 420 -30.84 -6.74 -16.02
C ALA A 420 -31.99 -5.72 -16.02
N PRO A 421 -31.70 -4.41 -16.06
CA PRO A 421 -32.73 -3.41 -16.32
C PRO A 421 -33.52 -3.77 -17.59
N PRO A 422 -34.80 -3.35 -17.69
CA PRO A 422 -35.57 -3.54 -18.90
C PRO A 422 -34.81 -2.99 -20.11
N LEU A 423 -34.75 -3.78 -21.19
CA LEU A 423 -34.12 -3.35 -22.43
C LEU A 423 -34.87 -2.13 -22.97
N CYS A 424 -34.19 -1.00 -23.09
CA CYS A 424 -34.71 0.18 -23.76
C CYS A 424 -34.24 0.18 -25.22
N SER A 425 -35.16 0.50 -26.14
CA SER A 425 -34.78 0.84 -27.51
C SER A 425 -33.89 2.08 -27.49
N SER A 426 -32.88 2.12 -28.37
CA SER A 426 -31.96 3.25 -28.43
C SER A 426 -32.70 4.54 -28.80
N GLU A 427 -32.16 5.70 -28.41
CA GLU A 427 -32.75 6.99 -28.82
C GLU A 427 -32.75 7.13 -30.36
N ASN A 428 -31.80 6.48 -31.04
CA ASN A 428 -31.71 6.44 -32.50
C ASN A 428 -32.86 5.63 -33.15
N GLU A 429 -33.25 4.49 -32.56
CA GLU A 429 -34.41 3.70 -33.04
C GLU A 429 -35.74 4.44 -32.84
N LYS A 430 -35.85 5.28 -31.80
CA LYS A 430 -37.03 6.11 -31.57
C LYS A 430 -37.15 7.26 -32.59
N SER A 431 -36.02 7.73 -33.14
CA SER A 431 -36.02 8.71 -34.24
C SER A 431 -36.26 8.08 -35.60
N GLU A 432 -35.73 6.88 -35.87
CA GLU A 432 -35.99 6.17 -37.13
C GLU A 432 -37.44 5.71 -37.23
N GLY A 433 -38.03 5.20 -36.14
CA GLY A 433 -39.46 4.85 -36.09
C GLY A 433 -40.40 6.04 -36.34
N LYS A 434 -39.94 7.28 -36.08
CA LYS A 434 -40.65 8.51 -36.46
C LYS A 434 -40.43 8.91 -37.91
N SER A 435 -39.24 8.69 -38.48
CA SER A 435 -38.97 8.95 -39.90
C SER A 435 -39.66 7.94 -40.83
N THR A 436 -39.69 6.64 -40.49
CA THR A 436 -40.38 5.62 -41.32
C THR A 436 -41.91 5.76 -41.29
N MET A 437 -42.48 6.36 -40.25
CA MET A 437 -43.93 6.67 -40.20
C MET A 437 -44.31 7.89 -41.07
N ILE A 438 -43.35 8.70 -41.51
CA ILE A 438 -43.61 9.86 -42.38
C ILE A 438 -43.56 9.46 -43.87
N GLU A 439 -42.84 8.40 -44.24
CA GLU A 439 -42.73 7.96 -45.65
C GLU A 439 -43.84 7.01 -46.13
N SER A 440 -44.61 6.38 -45.23
CA SER A 440 -45.67 5.42 -45.62
C SER A 440 -47.07 6.01 -45.75
N ALA A 441 -47.23 7.34 -45.69
CA ALA A 441 -48.52 8.02 -45.83
C ALA A 441 -48.57 8.92 -47.08
N LYS A 442 -48.68 8.31 -48.27
CA LYS A 442 -49.25 8.96 -49.45
C LYS A 442 -50.43 8.13 -49.97
N PRO A 443 -51.68 8.58 -49.79
CA PRO A 443 -52.80 8.08 -50.58
C PRO A 443 -52.87 8.82 -51.92
N SER A 444 -53.29 8.05 -52.91
CA SER A 444 -53.71 8.44 -54.25
C SER A 444 -54.99 9.30 -54.25
N GLU A 445 -55.21 9.94 -55.40
CA GLU A 445 -56.48 10.49 -55.93
C GLU A 445 -56.88 11.93 -55.56
N ALA A 446 -56.85 12.80 -56.58
CA ALA A 446 -57.85 13.84 -56.82
C ALA A 446 -57.75 14.38 -58.28
N GLU A 447 -58.39 13.71 -59.24
CA GLU A 447 -59.11 14.37 -60.35
C GLU A 447 -60.51 14.73 -59.80
N SER A 448 -61.27 15.75 -60.18
CA SER A 448 -61.16 16.90 -61.08
C SER A 448 -62.33 17.85 -60.71
N SER A 449 -62.25 19.15 -60.99
CA SER A 449 -63.29 19.94 -61.69
C SER A 449 -63.08 21.46 -61.54
N HIS A 450 -62.92 22.08 -62.70
CA HIS A 450 -63.40 23.39 -63.17
C HIS A 450 -63.44 24.64 -62.26
N SER A 451 -62.81 25.72 -62.73
CA SER A 451 -63.55 26.75 -63.50
C SER A 451 -62.65 27.64 -64.36
N SER A 452 -63.08 27.82 -65.59
CA SER A 452 -62.58 28.66 -66.70
C SER A 452 -62.63 30.17 -66.46
N THR A 453 -61.73 30.93 -67.10
CA THR A 453 -62.05 32.05 -68.02
C THR A 453 -60.79 32.44 -68.79
N GLY A 454 -60.88 32.49 -70.12
CA GLY A 454 -59.83 32.97 -71.04
C GLY A 454 -59.72 32.13 -72.29
#